data_AF-A0A0B1Z8U3-F1
#
_entry.id   AF-A0A0B1Z8U3-F1
#
_cell.length_a   1.000
_cell.length_b   1.000
_cell.length_c   1.000
_cell.angle_alpha   90.00
_cell.angle_beta   90.00
_cell.angle_gamma   90.00
#
_symmetry.space_group_name_H-M   'P 1'
#
loop_
_entity.id
_entity.type
_entity.pdbx_description
1 polymer ?
#
loop_
_entity_poly.entity_id
_entity_poly.type
_entity_poly.pdbx_seq_one_letter_code
_entity_poly.pdbx_strand_id
1 'polypeptide(L)' 'MEVTAKLRGAAISAQKARLVADLIRGKSVAHALNILNFSNKKAAVLVKKALESAIANAEHNN' A
#
# COMPACT_ATOMS: atom_id res chain seq x y z
N MET A 1 15.81 -8.33 -5.33
CA MET A 1 16.03 -7.02 -4.67
C MET A 1 14.80 -6.68 -3.85
N GLU A 2 14.98 -6.26 -2.60
CA GLU A 2 13.88 -5.76 -1.78
C GLU A 2 13.87 -4.23 -1.81
N VAL A 3 12.68 -3.64 -1.99
CA VAL A 3 12.47 -2.19 -2.02
C VAL A 3 11.40 -1.83 -1.00
N THR A 4 11.61 -0.72 -0.30
CA THR A 4 10.68 -0.26 0.74
C THR A 4 10.24 1.18 0.50
N ALA A 5 8.99 1.48 0.87
CA ALA A 5 8.45 2.83 0.92
C ALA A 5 7.69 3.04 2.24
N LYS A 6 7.73 4.25 2.79
CA LYS A 6 7.14 4.57 4.11
C LYS A 6 6.32 5.85 4.02
N LEU A 7 5.04 5.76 4.39
CA LEU A 7 4.16 6.93 4.58
C LEU A 7 4.11 7.30 6.07
N ARG A 8 4.76 8.39 6.46
CA ARG A 8 4.77 8.91 7.84
C ARG A 8 3.69 9.98 8.03
N GLY A 9 3.19 10.14 9.26
CA GLY A 9 2.19 11.16 9.59
C GLY A 9 0.79 10.88 9.01
N ALA A 10 0.47 9.62 8.70
CA ALA A 10 -0.84 9.26 8.18
C ALA A 10 -1.94 9.51 9.21
N ALA A 11 -2.94 10.34 8.86
CA ALA A 11 -4.07 10.69 9.71
C ALA A 11 -5.12 9.56 9.78
N ILE A 12 -4.73 8.42 10.34
CA ILE A 12 -5.57 7.24 10.58
C ILE A 12 -5.00 6.41 11.75
N SER A 13 -5.88 5.75 12.51
CA SER A 13 -5.40 4.83 13.56
C SER A 13 -4.71 3.61 12.96
N ALA A 14 -3.69 3.12 13.66
CA ALA A 14 -2.91 1.96 13.22
C ALA A 14 -3.82 0.73 12.98
N GLN A 15 -4.81 0.51 13.83
CA GLN A 15 -5.76 -0.61 13.70
C GLN A 15 -6.52 -0.57 12.37
N LYS A 16 -7.06 0.59 11.98
CA LYS A 16 -7.82 0.73 10.72
C LYS A 16 -6.93 0.54 9.49
N ALA A 17 -5.67 0.96 9.57
CA ALA A 17 -4.69 0.75 8.50
C ALA A 17 -4.30 -0.72 8.37
N ARG A 18 -4.07 -1.43 9.50
CA ARG A 18 -3.69 -2.85 9.50
C ARG A 18 -4.71 -3.73 8.80
N LEU A 19 -6.01 -3.52 9.04
CA LEU A 19 -7.07 -4.26 8.37
C LEU A 19 -6.95 -4.26 6.84
N VAL A 20 -6.53 -3.13 6.25
CA VAL A 20 -6.34 -3.04 4.79
C VAL A 20 -4.96 -3.57 4.37
N ALA A 21 -3.93 -3.36 5.17
CA ALA A 21 -2.60 -3.90 4.90
C ALA A 21 -2.60 -5.44 4.88
N ASP A 22 -3.38 -6.07 5.78
CA ASP A 22 -3.53 -7.52 5.84
C ASP A 22 -4.24 -8.08 4.59
N LEU A 23 -5.18 -7.33 3.99
CA LEU A 23 -5.86 -7.73 2.76
C LEU A 23 -4.92 -7.88 1.56
N ILE A 24 -3.82 -7.13 1.52
CA ILE A 24 -2.90 -7.13 0.38
C ILE A 24 -1.60 -7.91 0.64
N ARG A 25 -1.40 -8.42 1.86
CA ARG A 25 -0.17 -9.13 2.24
C ARG A 25 0.00 -10.41 1.40
N GLY A 26 1.18 -10.61 0.83
CA GLY A 26 1.53 -11.80 0.04
C GLY A 26 0.85 -11.87 -1.33
N LYS A 27 0.10 -10.83 -1.74
CA LYS A 27 -0.52 -10.76 -3.06
C LYS A 27 0.43 -10.15 -4.08
N SER A 28 0.22 -10.47 -5.35
CA SER A 28 0.91 -9.80 -6.45
C SER A 28 0.52 -8.31 -6.50
N VAL A 29 1.43 -7.48 -7.02
CA VAL A 29 1.24 -6.02 -7.10
C VAL A 29 -0.06 -5.66 -7.84
N ALA A 30 -0.31 -6.28 -9.00
CA ALA A 30 -1.52 -6.04 -9.78
C ALA A 30 -2.80 -6.37 -9.00
N HIS A 31 -2.80 -7.50 -8.28
CA HIS A 31 -3.96 -7.89 -7.48
C HIS A 31 -4.15 -6.98 -6.26
N ALA A 32 -3.07 -6.58 -5.60
CA ALA A 32 -3.11 -5.63 -4.49
C ALA A 32 -3.69 -4.27 -4.93
N LEU A 33 -3.26 -3.75 -6.09
CA LEU A 33 -3.79 -2.51 -6.65
C LEU A 33 -5.30 -2.61 -6.95
N ASN A 34 -5.76 -3.73 -7.50
CA ASN A 34 -7.18 -3.95 -7.73
C ASN A 34 -7.99 -3.93 -6.42
N ILE A 35 -7.54 -4.65 -5.38
CA ILE A 35 -8.21 -4.63 -4.06
C ILE A 35 -8.30 -3.21 -3.51
N LEU A 36 -7.20 -2.44 -3.59
CA LEU A 36 -7.14 -1.09 -3.05
C LEU A 36 -8.01 -0.10 -3.84
N ASN A 37 -8.11 -0.28 -5.17
CA ASN A 37 -8.93 0.57 -6.05
C ASN A 37 -10.43 0.45 -5.76
N PHE A 38 -10.90 -0.75 -5.46
CA PHE A 38 -12.34 -1.01 -5.21
C PHE A 38 -12.71 -1.01 -3.72
N SER A 39 -11.77 -0.71 -2.83
CA SER A 39 -12.03 -0.64 -1.40
C SER A 39 -12.51 0.75 -0.98
N ASN A 40 -13.73 0.83 -0.44
CA ASN A 40 -14.35 2.07 0.07
C ASN A 40 -13.78 2.55 1.43
N LYS A 41 -12.58 2.13 1.81
CA LYS A 41 -11.94 2.48 3.09
C LYS A 41 -10.89 3.58 2.87
N LYS A 42 -10.89 4.62 3.72
CA LYS A 42 -9.83 5.66 3.74
C LYS A 42 -8.41 5.06 3.80
N ALA A 43 -8.25 3.96 4.55
CA ALA A 43 -6.98 3.25 4.65
C ALA A 43 -6.47 2.74 3.29
N ALA A 44 -7.34 2.35 2.36
CA ALA A 44 -6.94 1.87 1.03
C ALA A 44 -6.25 2.96 0.22
N VAL A 45 -6.73 4.20 0.28
CA VAL A 45 -6.08 5.33 -0.39
C VAL A 45 -4.66 5.56 0.14
N LEU A 46 -4.49 5.50 1.46
CA LEU A 46 -3.18 5.70 2.11
C LEU A 46 -2.21 4.57 1.80
N VAL A 47 -2.68 3.32 1.85
CA VAL A 47 -1.86 2.12 1.55
C VAL A 47 -1.51 2.08 0.06
N LYS A 48 -2.45 2.44 -0.83
CA LYS A 48 -2.21 2.52 -2.27
C LYS A 48 -1.09 3.50 -2.59
N LYS A 49 -1.13 4.70 -2.02
CA LYS A 49 -0.07 5.70 -2.20
C LYS A 49 1.32 5.18 -1.79
N ALA A 50 1.40 4.44 -0.69
CA ALA A 50 2.65 3.84 -0.24
C ALA A 50 3.11 2.71 -1.18
N LEU A 51 2.18 1.88 -1.68
CA LEU A 51 2.46 0.82 -2.64
C LEU A 51 2.97 1.39 -3.97
N GLU A 52 2.31 2.40 -4.52
CA GLU A 52 2.73 3.08 -5.75
C GLU A 52 4.14 3.69 -5.63
N SER A 53 4.45 4.30 -4.48
CA SER A 53 5.81 4.78 -4.22
C SER A 53 6.84 3.66 -4.16
N ALA A 54 6.50 2.49 -3.61
CA ALA A 54 7.41 1.34 -3.59
C ALA A 54 7.65 0.78 -5.00
N ILE A 55 6.62 0.73 -5.85
CA ILE A 55 6.74 0.32 -7.26
C ILE A 55 7.67 1.27 -8.00
N ALA A 56 7.44 2.58 -7.90
CA ALA A 56 8.28 3.58 -8.56
C ALA A 56 9.75 3.49 -8.10
N ASN A 57 10.00 3.27 -6.80
CA ASN A 57 11.35 3.05 -6.29
C ASN A 57 12.00 1.78 -6.86
N ALA A 58 11.21 0.72 -7.08
CA ALA A 58 11.69 -0.53 -7.64
C ALA A 58 11.92 -0.47 -9.15
N GLU A 59 11.28 0.47 -9.86
CA GLU A 59 11.54 0.73 -11.28
C GLU A 59 12.73 1.67 -11.49
N HIS A 60 12.93 2.66 -10.62
CA HIS A 60 13.97 3.68 -10.78
C HIS A 60 15.31 3.37 -10.12
N ASN A 61 15.31 2.70 -8.96
CA ASN A 61 16.50 2.57 -8.10
C ASN A 61 17.03 1.13 -7.97
N ASN A 62 16.55 0.22 -8.83
CA ASN A 62 16.85 -1.20 -8.79
C ASN A 62 17.13 -1.74 -10.19
#